data_AF-A0A967T9B1-F1
#
_entry.id   AF-A0A967T9B1-F1
#
_cell.length_a   1.000
_cell.length_b   1.000
_cell.length_c   1.000
_cell.angle_alpha   90.00
_cell.angle_beta   90.00
_cell.angle_gamma   90.00
#
_symmetry.space_group_name_H-M   'P 1'
#
loop_
_entity.id
_entity.type
_entity.pdbx_description
1 polymer ?
#
loop_
_entity_poly.entity_id
_entity_poly.type
_entity_poly.pdbx_seq_one_letter_code
_entity_poly.pdbx_strand_id
1 'polypeptide(L)' 'YVTVSAGIIYGYRGKYKDKVPLNVGGFAPVVIPSVGYRLNDRFSLEVQFLGTAAFMVGTTVRF' A
#
# COMPACT_ATOMS: atom_id res chain seq x y z
N TYR A 1 -4.62 -3.79 -14.97
CA TYR A 1 -3.57 -2.75 -14.99
C TYR A 1 -2.71 -2.90 -13.75
N VAL A 2 -1.44 -2.49 -13.81
CA VAL A 2 -0.51 -2.53 -12.67
C VAL A 2 -0.19 -1.09 -12.27
N THR A 3 -0.22 -0.82 -10.97
CA THR A 3 0.06 0.50 -10.40
C THR A 3 1.06 0.34 -9.26
N VAL A 4 1.85 1.37 -9.01
CA VAL A 4 2.78 1.41 -7.88
C VAL A 4 2.54 2.73 -7.15
N SER A 5 2.32 2.63 -5.85
CA SER A 5 2.16 3.78 -4.95
C SER A 5 3.40 3.90 -4.07
N ALA A 6 3.92 5.11 -3.91
CA ALA A 6 5.01 5.41 -2.99
C ALA A 6 4.54 6.44 -1.96
N GLY A 7 4.97 6.29 -0.71
CA GLY A 7 4.57 7.18 0.37
C GLY A 7 5.42 7.03 1.62
N ILE A 8 4.98 7.66 2.70
CA ILE A 8 5.59 7.57 4.02
C ILE A 8 4.56 6.97 4.97
N ILE A 9 4.98 5.96 5.74
CA ILE A 9 4.18 5.38 6.82
C ILE A 9 4.75 5.79 8.16
N TYR A 10 3.87 6.00 9.13
CA TYR A 10 4.24 6.36 10.50
C TYR A 10 3.66 5.35 11.49
N GLY A 11 4.44 4.97 12.50
CA GLY A 11 3.94 4.16 13.62
C GLY A 11 4.92 3.09 14.12
N TYR A 12 5.99 2.84 13.39
CA TYR A 12 7.03 1.90 13.81
C TYR A 12 7.95 2.56 14.84
N ARG A 13 7.49 2.70 16.09
CA ARG A 13 8.27 3.25 17.21
C ARG A 13 8.51 2.21 18.30
N GLY A 14 9.44 2.51 19.22
CA GLY A 14 9.79 1.62 20.34
C GLY A 14 10.28 0.26 19.85
N LYS A 15 9.68 -0.83 20.35
CA LYS A 15 10.05 -2.22 20.03
C LYS A 15 9.88 -2.63 18.56
N TYR A 16 9.25 -1.81 17.72
CA TYR A 16 9.03 -2.09 16.31
C TYR A 16 9.82 -1.18 15.37
N LYS A 17 10.75 -0.37 15.89
CA LYS A 17 11.54 0.57 15.08
C LYS A 17 12.30 -0.13 13.95
N ASP A 18 12.88 -1.29 14.21
CA ASP A 18 13.74 -1.98 13.25
C ASP A 18 12.99 -2.95 12.32
N LYS A 19 11.64 -2.99 12.40
CA LYS A 19 10.82 -3.85 11.52
C LYS A 19 10.67 -3.32 10.10
N VAL A 20 10.90 -2.02 9.88
CA VAL A 20 10.80 -1.41 8.55
C VAL A 20 12.12 -0.72 8.22
N PRO A 21 12.71 -1.01 7.05
CA PRO A 21 13.95 -0.36 6.62
C PRO A 21 13.74 1.15 6.49
N LEU A 22 14.81 1.92 6.71
CA LEU A 22 14.81 3.39 6.59
C LEU A 22 13.82 4.11 7.53
N ASN A 23 13.50 3.50 8.67
CA ASN A 23 12.61 4.10 9.66
C ASN A 23 13.34 5.13 10.54
N VAL A 24 13.12 6.42 10.29
CA VAL A 24 13.71 7.55 11.03
C VAL A 24 12.63 8.20 11.89
N GLY A 25 12.79 8.13 13.21
CA GLY A 25 11.83 8.75 14.15
C GLY A 25 10.41 8.16 14.10
N GLY A 26 10.23 6.96 13.56
CA GLY A 26 8.92 6.32 13.37
C GLY A 26 8.31 6.54 11.99
N PHE A 27 8.95 7.33 11.12
CA PHE A 27 8.59 7.54 9.73
C PHE A 27 9.44 6.65 8.83
N ALA A 28 8.81 5.84 7.99
CA ALA A 28 9.49 4.98 7.04
C ALA A 28 8.93 5.18 5.63
N PRO A 29 9.78 5.21 4.58
CA PRO A 29 9.30 5.18 3.21
C PRO A 29 8.66 3.83 2.91
N VAL A 30 7.58 3.83 2.12
CA VAL A 30 6.90 2.62 1.66
C VAL A 30 6.67 2.69 0.15
N VAL A 31 6.78 1.53 -0.50
CA VAL A 31 6.36 1.32 -1.88
C VAL A 31 5.38 0.15 -1.89
N ILE A 32 4.19 0.39 -2.41
CA ILE A 32 3.09 -0.56 -2.44
C ILE A 32 2.75 -0.82 -3.90
N PRO A 33 3.16 -1.96 -4.46
CA PRO A 33 2.67 -2.39 -5.75
C PRO A 33 1.20 -2.82 -5.63
N SER A 34 0.43 -2.53 -6.67
CA SER A 34 -0.96 -2.91 -6.78
C SER A 34 -1.32 -3.39 -8.18
N VAL A 35 -2.31 -4.28 -8.24
CA VAL A 35 -2.87 -4.81 -9.48
C VAL A 35 -4.35 -4.55 -9.46
N GLY A 36 -4.85 -3.90 -10.51
CA GLY A 36 -6.26 -3.58 -10.67
C GLY A 36 -6.89 -4.24 -11.90
N TYR A 37 -8.18 -4.53 -11.79
CA TYR A 37 -9.00 -5.04 -12.88
C TYR A 37 -10.20 -4.12 -13.09
N ARG A 38 -10.35 -3.59 -14.30
CA ARG A 38 -11.50 -2.76 -14.65
C ARG A 38 -12.65 -3.66 -15.08
N LEU A 39 -13.73 -3.62 -14.32
CA LEU A 39 -14.95 -4.37 -14.64
C LEU A 39 -15.75 -3.62 -15.71
N ASN A 40 -15.99 -2.34 -15.48
CA ASN A 40 -16.72 -1.43 -16.37
C ASN A 40 -16.08 -0.03 -16.28
N ASP A 41 -16.51 0.93 -17.11
CA ASP A 41 -15.96 2.30 -17.09
C ASP A 41 -16.11 3.03 -15.74
N ARG A 42 -17.07 2.60 -14.91
CA ARG A 42 -17.36 3.18 -13.59
C ARG A 42 -16.82 2.39 -12.41
N PHE A 43 -16.46 1.12 -12.61
CA PHE A 43 -16.11 0.20 -11.52
C PHE A 43 -14.79 -0.52 -11.79
N SER A 44 -13.86 -0.44 -10.84
CA SER A 44 -12.59 -1.15 -10.89
C SER A 44 -12.28 -1.82 -9.56
N LEU A 45 -11.74 -3.03 -9.59
CA LEU A 45 -11.19 -3.73 -8.44
C LEU A 45 -9.70 -3.47 -8.35
N GLU A 46 -9.15 -3.41 -7.14
CA GLU A 46 -7.72 -3.25 -6.91
C GLU A 46 -7.25 -4.12 -5.74
N VAL A 47 -6.08 -4.73 -5.90
CA VAL A 47 -5.39 -5.48 -4.86
C VAL A 47 -4.02 -4.84 -4.64
N GLN A 48 -3.74 -4.45 -3.40
CA GLN A 48 -2.49 -3.81 -3.00
C GLN A 48 -1.67 -4.77 -2.13
N PHE A 49 -0.37 -4.84 -2.38
CA PHE A 49 0.53 -5.75 -1.66
C PHE A 49 1.39 -4.97 -0.67
N LEU A 50 1.19 -5.21 0.63
CA LEU A 50 1.88 -4.51 1.72
C LEU A 50 3.13 -5.32 2.17
N GLY A 51 3.92 -5.77 1.21
CA GLY A 51 5.03 -6.71 1.43
C GLY A 51 4.53 -8.11 1.76
N THR A 52 5.22 -8.82 2.66
CA THR A 52 4.84 -10.17 3.13
C THR A 52 3.85 -10.16 4.29
N ALA A 53 3.52 -8.98 4.82
CA ALA A 53 2.70 -8.85 6.02
C ALA A 53 1.20 -8.95 5.73
N ALA A 54 0.74 -8.36 4.62
CA ALA A 54 -0.67 -8.29 4.29
C ALA A 54 -0.90 -7.94 2.81
N PHE A 55 -2.13 -8.17 2.36
CA PHE A 55 -2.68 -7.57 1.15
C PHE A 55 -3.99 -6.86 1.48
N MET A 56 -4.33 -5.84 0.68
CA MET A 56 -5.58 -5.10 0.80
C MET A 56 -6.37 -5.24 -0.49
N VAL A 57 -7.69 -5.44 -0.37
CA VAL A 57 -8.60 -5.49 -1.50
C VAL A 57 -9.53 -4.28 -1.44
N GLY A 58 -9.64 -3.56 -2.55
CA GLY A 58 -10.45 -2.36 -2.67
C GLY A 58 -11.22 -2.32 -3.98
N THR A 59 -12.20 -1.42 -4.02
CA THR A 59 -12.95 -1.09 -5.24
C THR A 59 -12.96 0.41 -5.42
N THR A 60 -12.86 0.85 -6.67
CA THR A 60 -12.92 2.25 -7.06
C THR A 60 -14.18 2.47 -7.89
N VAL A 61 -15.02 3.40 -7.43
CA VAL A 61 -16.25 3.83 -8.10
C VAL A 61 -16.03 5.24 -8.64
N ARG A 62 -16.22 5.43 -9.94
CA ARG A 62 -16.22 6.75 -10.58
C ARG A 62 -17.66 7.18 -10.85
N PHE A 63 -18.02 8.35 -10.32
CA PHE A 63 -19.33 8.99 -10.48
C PHE A 63 -19.29 10.01 -11.62
#